data_AF-A0A1B7LW14-F1
#
_entry.id   AF-A0A1B7LW14-F1
#
_cell.length_a   1.000
_cell.length_b   1.000
_cell.length_c   1.000
_cell.angle_alpha   90.00
_cell.angle_beta   90.00
_cell.angle_gamma   90.00
#
_symmetry.space_group_name_H-M   'P 1'
#
loop_
_entity.id
_entity.type
_entity.pdbx_description
1 polymer ?
#
loop_
_entity_poly.entity_id
_entity_poly.type
_entity_poly.pdbx_seq_one_letter_code
_entity_poly.pdbx_strand_id
1 'polypeptide(L)'
;MLYLITFDHDVYTSPSTVGDLHVMEQDGESIDQLRWSAVELPFNSNDVLQPALRNGFRHPKGLMVDGGLVDIMTAPSRLEKAASAQDQLAEQLAELDRGPVPVENAGHVQQKDQDARDARLDHEESLGWVKTAREDLLKRPINDWLEQHWKSHGK
;
A
#
# COMPACT_ATOMS: atom_id res chain seq x y z
N MET A 1 -9.57 -7.38 -3.42
CA MET A 1 -8.31 -8.12 -3.59
C MET A 1 -7.88 -8.59 -2.21
N LEU A 2 -7.51 -9.86 -2.08
CA LEU A 2 -7.04 -10.44 -0.83
C LEU A 2 -5.54 -10.69 -0.92
N TYR A 3 -4.88 -10.60 0.22
CA TYR A 3 -3.52 -11.06 0.39
C TYR A 3 -3.50 -12.21 1.39
N LEU A 4 -2.64 -13.19 1.12
CA LEU A 4 -2.31 -14.29 2.02
C LEU A 4 -0.83 -14.17 2.35
N ILE A 5 -0.50 -14.02 3.64
CA ILE A 5 0.86 -14.20 4.13
C ILE A 5 0.97 -15.60 4.73
N THR A 6 1.88 -16.42 4.21
CA THR A 6 2.14 -17.76 4.73
C THR A 6 3.03 -17.72 5.95
N PHE A 7 3.06 -18.79 6.75
CA PHE A 7 3.97 -18.88 7.90
C PHE A 7 5.46 -18.75 7.52
N ASP A 8 5.82 -19.11 6.28
CA ASP A 8 7.15 -18.92 5.70
C ASP A 8 7.43 -17.47 5.26
N HIS A 9 6.51 -16.55 5.53
CA HIS A 9 6.54 -15.12 5.18
C HIS A 9 6.44 -14.81 3.67
N ASP A 10 6.04 -15.80 2.86
CA ASP A 10 5.69 -15.58 1.46
C ASP A 10 4.33 -14.90 1.34
N VAL A 11 4.19 -14.01 0.37
CA VAL A 11 2.97 -13.25 0.12
C VAL A 11 2.35 -13.65 -1.21
N TYR A 12 1.08 -14.00 -1.15
CA TYR A 12 0.25 -14.32 -2.31
C TYR A 12 -0.92 -13.36 -2.38
N THR A 13 -1.49 -13.21 -3.57
CA THR A 13 -2.69 -12.41 -3.80
C THR A 13 -3.75 -13.20 -4.55
N SER A 14 -5.01 -12.86 -4.30
CA SER A 14 -6.17 -13.33 -5.02
C SER A 14 -7.04 -12.12 -5.41
N PRO A 15 -7.59 -12.07 -6.65
CA PRO A 15 -8.46 -10.97 -7.08
C PRO A 15 -9.75 -10.88 -6.27
N SER A 16 -10.12 -11.93 -5.52
CA SER A 16 -11.29 -11.96 -4.65
C SER A 16 -11.29 -10.88 -3.57
N THR A 17 -12.46 -10.66 -2.98
CA THR A 17 -12.73 -9.69 -1.92
C THR A 17 -13.20 -10.39 -0.65
N VAL A 18 -13.25 -9.65 0.46
CA VAL A 18 -13.89 -10.16 1.70
C VAL A 18 -15.38 -10.47 1.47
N GLY A 19 -16.05 -9.74 0.56
CA GLY A 19 -17.43 -10.06 0.17
C GLY A 19 -17.55 -11.43 -0.48
N ASP A 20 -16.61 -11.78 -1.37
CA ASP A 20 -16.58 -13.10 -2.01
C ASP A 20 -16.35 -14.22 -0.99
N LEU A 21 -15.48 -13.98 0.00
CA LEU A 21 -15.27 -14.92 1.12
C LEU A 21 -16.57 -15.18 1.90
N HIS A 22 -17.35 -14.14 2.15
CA HIS A 22 -18.61 -14.28 2.88
C HIS A 22 -19.64 -15.10 2.11
N VAL A 23 -19.72 -14.92 0.78
CA VAL A 23 -20.58 -15.73 -0.09
C VAL A 23 -20.11 -17.19 -0.09
N MET A 24 -18.81 -17.45 -0.23
CA MET A 24 -18.26 -18.82 -0.18
C MET A 24 -18.58 -19.51 1.14
N GLU A 25 -18.46 -18.81 2.28
CA GLU A 25 -18.79 -19.37 3.59
C GLU A 25 -20.29 -19.73 3.71
N GLN A 26 -21.18 -18.91 3.15
CA GLN A 26 -22.62 -19.21 3.09
C GLN A 26 -22.94 -20.43 2.21
N ASP A 27 -22.22 -20.58 1.10
CA ASP A 27 -22.36 -21.69 0.17
C ASP A 27 -21.63 -22.98 0.64
N GLY A 28 -20.92 -22.91 1.77
CA GLY A 28 -20.16 -24.03 2.34
C GLY A 28 -18.88 -24.36 1.57
N GLU A 29 -18.40 -23.44 0.73
CA GLU A 29 -17.16 -23.56 -0.01
C GLU A 29 -15.95 -23.23 0.87
N SER A 30 -14.82 -23.92 0.64
CA SER A 30 -13.59 -23.68 1.39
C SER A 30 -12.80 -22.52 0.79
N ILE A 31 -12.28 -21.66 1.66
CA ILE A 31 -11.31 -20.60 1.33
C ILE A 31 -10.04 -21.15 0.64
N ASP A 32 -9.73 -22.44 0.79
CA ASP A 32 -8.61 -23.10 0.12
C ASP A 32 -8.80 -23.21 -1.40
N GLN A 33 -10.03 -23.05 -1.90
CA GLN A 33 -10.34 -23.08 -3.33
C GLN A 33 -9.96 -21.79 -4.05
N LEU A 34 -9.63 -20.73 -3.30
CA LEU A 34 -9.17 -19.47 -3.87
C LEU A 34 -7.87 -19.68 -4.66
N ARG A 35 -7.82 -19.04 -5.83
CA ARG A 35 -6.62 -19.03 -6.66
C ARG A 35 -5.64 -17.97 -6.18
N TRP A 36 -4.54 -18.44 -5.62
CA TRP A 36 -3.46 -17.60 -5.13
C TRP A 36 -2.35 -17.48 -6.16
N SER A 37 -1.90 -16.26 -6.42
CA SER A 37 -0.73 -15.96 -7.24
C SER A 37 0.36 -15.34 -6.37
N ALA A 38 1.62 -15.74 -6.58
CA ALA A 38 2.73 -15.12 -5.87
C ALA A 38 2.80 -13.63 -6.21
N VAL A 39 3.05 -12.80 -5.21
CA VAL A 39 3.23 -11.36 -5.41
C VAL A 39 4.71 -11.09 -5.65
N GLU A 40 5.05 -10.57 -6.83
CA GLU A 40 6.40 -10.05 -7.08
C GLU A 40 6.56 -8.68 -6.41
N LEU A 41 7.59 -8.61 -5.56
CA LEU A 41 8.01 -7.46 -4.73
C LEU A 41 8.08 -6.13 -5.53
N PRO A 42 7.77 -4.97 -4.89
CA PRO A 42 8.42 -4.55 -3.64
C PRO A 42 7.43 -4.29 -2.50
N PHE A 43 7.17 -5.31 -1.67
CA PHE A 43 6.37 -5.22 -0.45
C PHE A 43 7.15 -5.83 0.71
N ASN A 44 7.24 -5.20 1.87
CA ASN A 44 7.79 -5.90 3.03
C ASN A 44 6.71 -6.87 3.55
N SER A 45 7.05 -8.12 3.87
CA SER A 45 6.07 -9.07 4.44
C SER A 45 5.40 -8.52 5.70
N ASN A 46 6.08 -7.66 6.46
CA ASN A 46 5.48 -6.95 7.61
C ASN A 46 4.36 -5.98 7.22
N ASP A 47 4.37 -5.42 6.02
CA ASP A 47 3.29 -4.54 5.52
C ASP A 47 1.98 -5.32 5.31
N VAL A 48 2.06 -6.66 5.21
CA VAL A 48 0.91 -7.56 5.13
C VAL A 48 0.63 -8.22 6.50
N LEU A 49 1.67 -8.61 7.24
CA LEU A 49 1.52 -9.29 8.53
C LEU A 49 0.85 -8.39 9.59
N GLN A 50 1.30 -7.14 9.73
CA GLN A 50 0.79 -6.21 10.73
C GLN A 50 -0.72 -5.95 10.59
N PRO A 51 -1.26 -5.66 9.39
CA PRO A 51 -2.70 -5.53 9.24
C PRO A 51 -3.42 -6.88 9.36
N ALA A 52 -2.83 -7.99 8.89
CA ALA A 52 -3.41 -9.32 9.00
C ALA A 52 -3.59 -9.76 10.46
N LEU A 53 -2.62 -9.50 11.34
CA LEU A 53 -2.72 -9.80 12.77
C LEU A 53 -3.78 -8.99 13.51
N ARG A 54 -4.22 -7.85 12.95
CA ARG A 54 -5.19 -6.95 13.60
C ARG A 54 -6.60 -7.11 13.06
N ASN A 55 -6.77 -7.24 11.75
CA ASN A 55 -8.08 -7.23 11.08
C ASN A 55 -8.20 -8.33 10.01
N GLY A 56 -7.26 -9.28 9.98
CA GLY A 56 -7.26 -10.36 9.00
C GLY A 56 -8.15 -11.54 9.38
N PHE A 57 -7.98 -12.61 8.63
CA PHE A 57 -8.69 -13.88 8.78
C PHE A 57 -7.68 -15.03 8.85
N ARG A 58 -8.04 -16.12 9.52
CA ARG A 58 -7.21 -17.33 9.51
C ARG A 58 -7.28 -18.00 8.17
N HIS A 59 -6.14 -18.54 7.75
CA HIS A 59 -6.03 -19.44 6.62
C HIS A 59 -5.19 -20.65 7.04
N PRO A 60 -5.43 -21.86 6.53
CA PRO A 60 -4.66 -23.05 6.91
C PRO A 60 -3.15 -22.90 6.69
N LYS A 61 -2.76 -22.09 5.70
CA LYS A 61 -1.35 -21.80 5.37
C LYS A 61 -0.77 -20.54 6.02
N GLY A 62 -1.57 -19.76 6.76
CA GLY A 62 -1.14 -18.47 7.29
C GLY A 62 -2.27 -17.52 7.69
N LEU A 63 -2.18 -16.26 7.28
CA LEU A 63 -3.19 -15.24 7.53
C LEU A 63 -3.60 -14.54 6.24
N MET A 64 -4.90 -14.28 6.10
CA MET A 64 -5.44 -13.48 5.00
C MET A 64 -5.78 -12.07 5.48
N VAL A 65 -5.70 -11.10 4.57
CA VAL A 65 -6.06 -9.72 4.83
C VAL A 65 -6.60 -9.04 3.58
N ASP A 66 -7.49 -8.08 3.77
CA ASP A 66 -7.99 -7.25 2.69
C ASP A 66 -6.90 -6.34 2.11
N GLY A 67 -6.90 -6.20 0.78
CA GLY A 67 -5.92 -5.40 0.06
C GLY A 67 -5.95 -3.93 0.42
N GLY A 68 -7.10 -3.36 0.80
CA GLY A 68 -7.18 -1.96 1.23
C GLY A 68 -6.35 -1.69 2.48
N LEU A 69 -6.21 -2.67 3.39
CA LEU A 69 -5.37 -2.53 4.58
C LEU A 69 -3.87 -2.63 4.25
N VAL A 70 -3.52 -3.47 3.25
CA VAL A 70 -2.15 -3.58 2.75
C VAL A 70 -1.77 -2.31 1.98
N ASP A 71 -2.70 -1.73 1.22
CA ASP A 71 -2.49 -0.46 0.52
C ASP A 71 -2.25 0.68 1.50
N ILE A 72 -2.98 0.76 2.62
CA ILE A 72 -2.71 1.74 3.69
C ILE A 72 -1.29 1.58 4.26
N MET A 73 -0.80 0.35 4.43
CA MET A 73 0.54 0.09 4.95
C MET A 73 1.65 0.44 3.95
N THR A 74 1.40 0.25 2.66
CA THR A 74 2.41 0.38 1.58
C THR A 74 2.38 1.73 0.87
N ALA A 75 1.27 2.46 0.94
CA ALA A 75 1.10 3.76 0.32
C ALA A 75 2.12 4.83 0.77
N PRO A 76 2.53 4.94 2.06
CA PRO A 76 3.53 5.94 2.44
C PRO A 76 4.86 5.74 1.71
N SER A 77 5.37 4.50 1.65
CA SER A 77 6.66 4.22 1.01
C SER A 77 6.61 4.38 -0.51
N ARG A 78 5.45 4.13 -1.13
CA ARG A 78 5.21 4.38 -2.55
C ARG A 78 5.17 5.87 -2.87
N LEU A 79 4.46 6.65 -2.06
CA LEU A 79 4.35 8.10 -2.23
C LEU A 79 5.69 8.80 -1.97
N GLU A 80 6.44 8.39 -0.95
CA GLU A 80 7.79 8.91 -0.68
C GLU A 80 8.78 8.62 -1.83
N LYS A 81 8.74 7.40 -2.40
CA LYS A 81 9.54 7.07 -3.59
C LYS A 81 9.13 7.90 -4.81
N ALA A 82 7.84 8.12 -5.00
CA ALA A 82 7.34 8.96 -6.10
C ALA A 82 7.78 10.42 -5.93
N ALA A 83 7.76 10.95 -4.70
CA ALA A 83 8.24 12.29 -4.38
C ALA A 83 9.73 12.43 -4.70
N SER A 84 10.56 11.51 -4.19
CA SER A 84 12.01 11.54 -4.45
C SER A 84 12.36 11.43 -5.94
N ALA A 85 11.59 10.65 -6.71
CA ALA A 85 11.78 10.56 -8.16
C ALA A 85 11.40 11.87 -8.87
N GLN A 86 10.34 12.56 -8.42
CA GLN A 86 9.96 13.87 -8.95
C GLN A 86 11.00 14.94 -8.62
N ASP A 87 11.55 14.94 -7.41
CA ASP A 87 12.62 15.88 -7.02
C ASP A 87 13.88 15.69 -7.87
N GLN A 88 14.27 14.44 -8.13
CA GLN A 88 15.40 14.13 -9.01
C GLN A 88 15.17 14.59 -10.45
N LEU A 89 13.96 14.39 -10.99
CA LEU A 89 13.61 14.87 -12.32
C LEU A 89 13.59 16.40 -12.40
N ALA A 90 13.07 17.06 -11.36
CA ALA A 90 13.07 18.52 -11.27
C ALA A 90 14.49 19.09 -11.22
N GLU A 91 15.40 18.46 -10.48
CA GLU A 91 16.82 18.85 -10.44
C GLU A 91 17.51 18.69 -11.80
N GLN A 92 17.26 17.58 -12.51
CA GLN A 92 17.77 17.36 -13.87
C GLN A 92 17.23 18.37 -14.89
N LEU A 93 15.95 18.75 -14.78
CA LEU A 93 15.33 19.75 -15.64
C LEU A 93 15.87 21.16 -15.34
N ALA A 94 16.08 21.50 -14.07
CA ALA A 94 16.65 22.78 -13.66
C ALA A 94 18.11 22.94 -14.12
N GLU A 95 18.86 21.85 -14.27
CA GLU A 95 20.20 21.87 -14.83
C GLU A 95 20.20 22.16 -16.35
N LEU A 96 19.16 21.72 -17.06
CA LEU A 96 18.98 21.93 -18.50
C LEU A 96 18.43 23.33 -18.86
N ASP A 97 17.67 23.96 -17.96
CA ASP A 97 16.90 25.20 -18.24
C ASP A 97 17.69 26.52 -17.98
N ARG A 98 19.03 26.48 -17.94
CA ARG A 98 19.89 27.67 -17.68
C ARG A 98 20.04 28.62 -18.87
N GLY A 99 18.95 28.93 -19.58
CA GLY A 99 18.88 29.94 -20.64
C GLY A 99 17.92 31.07 -20.28
N PRO A 100 18.10 32.30 -20.81
CA PRO A 100 17.18 33.41 -20.55
C PRO A 100 15.80 33.11 -21.15
N VAL A 101 14.76 33.12 -20.30
CA VAL A 101 13.37 32.91 -20.71
C VAL A 101 12.86 34.14 -21.47
N PRO A 102 12.41 34.01 -22.74
CA PRO A 102 11.79 35.11 -23.47
C PRO A 102 10.50 35.59 -22.80
N VAL A 103 10.25 36.90 -22.79
CA VAL A 103 9.09 37.56 -22.14
C VAL A 103 7.74 36.98 -22.62
N GLU A 104 7.70 36.49 -23.86
CA GLU A 104 6.57 35.82 -24.50
C GLU A 104 6.12 34.53 -23.78
N ASN A 105 7.05 33.88 -23.07
CA ASN A 105 6.81 32.63 -22.34
C ASN A 105 6.60 32.84 -20.83
N ALA A 106 6.70 34.08 -20.32
CA ALA A 106 6.65 34.36 -18.88
C ALA A 106 5.33 33.94 -18.22
N GLY A 107 4.18 34.14 -18.90
CA GLY A 107 2.88 33.71 -18.39
C GLY A 107 2.73 32.18 -18.32
N HIS A 108 3.28 31.46 -19.31
CA HIS A 108 3.27 30.00 -19.34
C HIS A 108 4.19 29.38 -18.28
N VAL A 109 5.33 30.02 -17.98
CA VAL A 109 6.25 29.62 -16.90
C VAL A 109 5.60 29.86 -15.53
N GLN A 110 4.96 31.02 -15.33
CA GLN A 110 4.27 31.33 -14.08
C GLN A 110 3.09 30.38 -13.81
N GLN A 111 2.36 29.97 -14.85
CA GLN A 111 1.28 28.98 -14.73
C GLN A 111 1.83 27.59 -14.38
N LYS A 112 2.92 27.14 -15.04
CA LYS A 112 3.60 25.88 -14.68
C LYS A 112 4.11 25.88 -13.24
N ASP A 113 4.62 27.01 -12.76
CA ASP A 113 5.07 27.14 -11.37
C ASP A 113 3.91 27.05 -10.37
N GLN A 114 2.73 27.56 -10.72
CA GLN A 114 1.51 27.41 -9.91
C GLN A 114 1.03 25.96 -9.90
N ASP A 115 0.90 25.33 -11.08
CA ASP A 115 0.50 23.93 -11.20
C ASP A 115 1.44 22.99 -10.42
N ALA A 116 2.75 23.27 -10.45
CA ALA A 116 3.75 22.53 -9.69
C ALA A 116 3.62 22.73 -8.17
N ARG A 117 3.22 23.92 -7.70
CA ARG A 117 2.97 24.17 -6.27
C ARG A 117 1.70 23.48 -5.80
N ASP A 118 0.62 23.56 -6.58
CA ASP A 118 -0.65 22.93 -6.24
C ASP A 118 -0.50 21.41 -6.19
N ALA A 119 0.20 20.81 -7.17
CA ALA A 119 0.51 19.39 -7.16
C ALA A 119 1.34 18.94 -5.94
N ARG A 120 2.24 19.80 -5.44
CA ARG A 120 3.01 19.53 -4.21
C ARG A 120 2.13 19.57 -2.96
N LEU A 121 1.22 20.54 -2.87
CA LEU A 121 0.28 20.65 -1.74
C LEU A 121 -0.66 19.44 -1.68
N ASP A 122 -1.24 19.04 -2.81
CA ASP A 122 -2.10 17.84 -2.92
C ASP A 122 -1.35 16.56 -2.52
N HIS A 123 -0.07 16.48 -2.89
CA HIS A 123 0.80 15.37 -2.55
C HIS A 123 1.12 15.31 -1.04
N GLU A 124 1.43 16.46 -0.42
CA GLU A 124 1.67 16.55 1.02
C GLU A 124 0.42 16.19 1.83
N GLU A 125 -0.75 16.67 1.40
CA GLU A 125 -2.03 16.32 2.05
C GLU A 125 -2.30 14.80 1.93
N SER A 126 -2.11 14.22 0.74
CA SER A 126 -2.28 12.79 0.50
C SER A 126 -1.34 11.95 1.37
N LEU A 127 -0.08 12.37 1.50
CA LEU A 127 0.90 11.73 2.38
C LEU A 127 0.48 11.82 3.85
N GLY A 128 -0.02 12.97 4.29
CA GLY A 128 -0.53 13.19 5.65
C GLY A 128 -1.66 12.21 5.98
N TRP A 129 -2.68 12.17 5.14
CA TRP A 129 -3.82 11.26 5.28
C TRP A 129 -3.40 9.79 5.38
N VAL A 130 -2.54 9.35 4.47
CA VAL A 130 -2.05 7.97 4.42
C VAL A 130 -1.23 7.62 5.67
N LYS A 131 -0.39 8.55 6.16
CA LYS A 131 0.37 8.36 7.41
C LYS A 131 -0.56 8.23 8.61
N THR A 132 -1.56 9.09 8.74
CA THR A 132 -2.56 9.00 9.81
C THR A 132 -3.34 7.68 9.75
N ALA A 133 -3.78 7.26 8.55
CA ALA A 133 -4.49 6.00 8.39
C ALA A 133 -3.63 4.78 8.80
N ARG A 134 -2.33 4.79 8.45
CA ARG A 134 -1.39 3.76 8.88
C ARG A 134 -1.18 3.76 10.39
N GLU A 135 -1.00 4.92 11.01
CA GLU A 135 -0.85 5.03 12.46
C GLU A 135 -2.09 4.53 13.19
N ASP A 136 -3.27 4.91 12.73
CA ASP A 136 -4.54 4.48 13.33
C ASP A 136 -4.76 2.98 13.18
N LEU A 137 -4.34 2.39 12.05
CA LEU A 137 -4.33 0.95 11.88
C LEU A 137 -3.38 0.25 12.86
N LEU A 138 -2.18 0.81 13.08
CA LEU A 138 -1.17 0.24 13.98
C LEU A 138 -1.54 0.39 15.47
N LYS A 139 -2.30 1.43 15.84
CA LYS A 139 -2.85 1.64 17.19
C LYS A 139 -3.89 0.58 17.57
N ARG A 140 -4.54 -0.06 16.59
CA ARG A 140 -5.50 -1.13 16.88
C ARG A 140 -4.76 -2.30 17.55
N PRO A 141 -5.35 -2.92 18.58
CA PRO A 141 -4.75 -4.07 19.23
C PRO A 141 -4.60 -5.22 18.23
N ILE A 142 -3.54 -6.01 18.42
CA ILE A 142 -3.40 -7.29 17.73
C ILE A 142 -4.51 -8.21 18.23
N ASN A 143 -5.08 -8.99 17.31
CA ASN A 143 -6.07 -10.00 17.66
C ASN A 143 -5.35 -11.23 18.23
N ASP A 144 -5.54 -11.49 19.53
CA ASP A 144 -4.88 -12.58 20.25
C ASP A 144 -5.05 -13.95 19.58
N TRP A 145 -6.21 -14.21 18.99
CA TRP A 145 -6.47 -15.49 18.33
C TRP A 145 -5.72 -15.64 17.00
N LEU A 146 -5.60 -14.55 16.24
CA LEU A 146 -4.78 -14.52 15.02
C LEU A 146 -3.30 -14.61 15.35
N GLU A 147 -2.87 -13.95 16.42
CA GLU A 147 -1.49 -14.02 16.91
C GLU A 147 -1.13 -15.44 17.38
N GLN A 148 -2.01 -16.11 18.12
CA GLN A 148 -1.82 -17.50 18.52
C GLN A 148 -1.79 -18.44 17.32
N HIS A 149 -2.69 -18.25 16.34
CA HIS A 149 -2.64 -19.01 15.08
C HIS A 149 -1.31 -18.83 14.35
N TRP A 150 -0.82 -17.60 14.27
CA TRP A 150 0.48 -17.30 13.68
C TRP A 150 1.64 -17.97 14.42
N LYS A 151 1.70 -17.81 15.75
CA LYS A 151 2.79 -18.36 16.59
C LYS A 151 2.77 -19.89 16.70
N SER A 152 1.61 -20.52 16.61
CA SER A 152 1.49 -21.98 16.73
C SER A 152 1.98 -22.73 15.50
N HIS A 153 2.00 -22.08 14.34
CA HIS A 153 2.39 -22.67 13.07
C HIS A 153 3.65 -22.04 12.44
N GLY A 154 3.99 -20.81 12.81
CA GLY A 154 5.28 -20.18 12.47
C GLY A 154 6.38 -20.73 13.37
N LYS A 155 7.26 -21.56 12.81
CA LYS A 155 8.48 -22.06 13.45
C LYS A 155 9.71 -21.37 12.87
#